data_AF-A0AAP5IGF2-F1
#
_entry.id   AF-A0AAP5IGF2-F1
#
_cell.length_a   1.000
_cell.length_b   1.000
_cell.length_c   1.000
_cell.angle_alpha   90.00
_cell.angle_beta   90.00
_cell.angle_gamma   90.00
#
_symmetry.space_group_name_H-M   'P 1'
#
loop_
_entity.id
_entity.type
_entity.pdbx_description
1 polymer ?
#
loop_
_entity_poly.entity_id
_entity_poly.type
_entity_poly.pdbx_seq_one_letter_code
_entity_poly.pdbx_strand_id
1 'polypeptide(L)'
;MTKQEISKDDRLVVRIDKQTKDAFMSRVDAEGKNASEVILHWVRDYLKSEPQQQPDLTQLYTDLEHLKRKVAVLEDEVTKKSAA
;
A
#
# COMPACT_ATOMS: atom_id res chain seq x y z
N MET A 1 3.19 -25.76 -2.04
CA MET A 1 4.30 -24.82 -1.76
C MET A 1 4.92 -24.44 -3.10
N THR A 2 4.48 -23.32 -3.68
CA THR A 2 4.92 -22.90 -5.02
C THR A 2 6.28 -22.24 -4.87
N LYS A 3 7.34 -22.94 -5.33
CA LYS A 3 8.67 -22.34 -5.49
C LYS A 3 8.51 -21.20 -6.49
N GLN A 4 8.66 -19.96 -6.05
CA GLN A 4 8.82 -18.83 -6.95
C GLN A 4 10.10 -19.08 -7.76
N GLU A 5 9.93 -19.39 -9.04
CA GLU A 5 11.00 -19.34 -10.02
C GLU A 5 11.39 -17.87 -10.18
N ILE A 6 12.52 -17.50 -9.58
CA ILE A 6 13.14 -16.19 -9.81
C ILE A 6 13.67 -16.24 -11.24
N SER A 7 12.86 -15.80 -12.20
CA SER A 7 13.31 -15.56 -13.57
C SER A 7 14.55 -14.68 -13.53
N LYS A 8 15.63 -15.10 -14.20
CA LYS A 8 16.94 -14.40 -14.22
C LYS A 8 16.89 -12.96 -14.78
N ASP A 9 15.72 -12.53 -15.25
CA ASP A 9 15.45 -11.28 -15.95
C ASP A 9 14.80 -10.19 -15.09
N ASP A 10 14.45 -10.46 -13.83
CA ASP A 10 13.80 -9.48 -12.95
C ASP A 10 14.83 -8.53 -12.31
N ARG A 11 15.45 -7.67 -13.14
CA ARG A 11 16.51 -6.75 -12.72
C ARG A 11 16.02 -5.30 -12.70
N LEU A 12 16.08 -4.67 -11.52
CA LEU A 12 15.86 -3.25 -11.36
C LEU A 12 17.16 -2.47 -11.58
N VAL A 13 17.17 -1.54 -12.54
CA VAL A 13 18.28 -0.59 -12.73
C VAL A 13 17.93 0.73 -12.04
N VAL A 14 18.61 1.04 -10.94
CA VAL A 14 18.42 2.28 -10.18
C VAL A 14 19.51 3.29 -10.55
N ARG A 15 19.12 4.51 -10.92
CA ARG A 15 20.06 5.62 -11.12
C ARG A 15 20.26 6.34 -9.79
N ILE A 16 21.52 6.43 -9.37
CA ILE A 16 21.95 7.14 -8.17
C ILE A 16 23.20 7.97 -8.48
N ASP A 17 23.36 9.07 -7.77
CA ASP A 17 24.60 9.85 -7.81
C ASP A 17 25.80 9.01 -7.32
N LYS A 18 27.00 9.37 -7.80
CA LYS A 18 28.24 8.66 -7.50
C LYS A 18 28.58 8.68 -6.03
N GLN A 19 28.48 9.84 -5.35
CA GLN A 19 28.79 9.94 -3.92
C GLN A 19 27.88 9.03 -3.09
N THR A 20 26.59 9.00 -3.43
CA THR A 20 25.61 8.15 -2.75
C THR A 20 25.89 6.67 -2.99
N LYS A 21 26.25 6.30 -4.23
CA LYS A 21 26.65 4.92 -4.58
C LYS A 21 27.86 4.46 -3.78
N ASP A 22 28.92 5.26 -3.75
CA ASP A 22 30.15 4.91 -3.04
C ASP A 22 29.91 4.76 -1.53
N ALA A 23 29.16 5.68 -0.93
CA ALA A 23 28.80 5.59 0.49
C ALA A 23 27.93 4.35 0.79
N PHE A 24 26.96 4.05 -0.07
CA PHE A 24 26.11 2.87 0.07
C PHE A 24 26.92 1.58 -0.05
N MET A 25 27.74 1.45 -1.09
CA MET A 25 28.55 0.25 -1.32
C MET A 25 29.59 0.06 -0.20
N SER A 26 30.22 1.13 0.27
CA SER A 26 31.17 1.06 1.40
C SER A 26 30.52 0.54 2.68
N ARG A 27 29.29 0.99 2.97
CA ARG A 27 28.54 0.52 4.13
C ARG A 27 28.07 -0.94 3.97
N VAL A 28 27.60 -1.30 2.79
CA VAL A 28 27.17 -2.68 2.49
C VAL A 28 28.35 -3.67 2.64
N ASP A 29 29.52 -3.29 2.15
CA ASP A 29 30.75 -4.06 2.27
C ASP A 29 31.20 -4.20 3.73
N ALA A 30 31.20 -3.10 4.49
CA ALA A 30 31.53 -3.12 5.91
C ALA A 30 30.58 -3.99 6.75
N GLU A 31 29.30 -4.06 6.38
CA GLU A 31 28.30 -4.93 7.01
C GLU A 31 28.34 -6.38 6.50
N GLY A 32 29.17 -6.69 5.48
CA GLY A 32 29.26 -8.01 4.85
C GLY A 32 27.97 -8.45 4.15
N LYS A 33 27.12 -7.50 3.75
CA LYS A 33 25.80 -7.76 3.17
C LYS A 33 25.84 -7.70 1.65
N ASN A 34 24.83 -8.27 1.00
CA ASN A 34 24.63 -8.09 -0.43
C ASN A 34 23.80 -6.82 -0.69
N ALA A 35 24.27 -5.96 -1.60
CA ALA A 35 23.55 -4.75 -2.02
C ALA A 35 22.10 -5.05 -2.46
N SER A 36 21.90 -6.15 -3.20
CA SER A 36 20.56 -6.57 -3.65
C SER A 36 19.64 -6.92 -2.49
N GLU A 37 20.16 -7.55 -1.42
CA GLU A 37 19.37 -7.89 -0.24
C GLU A 37 18.96 -6.63 0.54
N VAL A 38 19.87 -5.65 0.65
CA VAL A 38 19.58 -4.37 1.31
C VAL A 38 18.49 -3.60 0.55
N ILE A 39 18.60 -3.53 -0.78
CA ILE A 39 17.57 -2.89 -1.62
C ILE A 39 16.24 -3.65 -1.54
N LEU A 40 16.27 -4.99 -1.59
CA LEU A 40 15.06 -5.80 -1.48
C LEU A 40 14.34 -5.59 -0.14
N HIS A 41 15.10 -5.50 0.95
CA HIS A 41 14.55 -5.19 2.27
C HIS A 41 13.90 -3.80 2.28
N TRP A 42 14.58 -2.80 1.74
CA TRP A 42 14.05 -1.44 1.64
C TRP A 42 12.76 -1.37 0.80
N VAL A 43 12.71 -2.05 -0.35
CA VAL A 43 11.51 -2.12 -1.19
C VAL A 43 10.34 -2.78 -0.44
N ARG A 44 10.59 -3.88 0.29
CA ARG A 44 9.56 -4.53 1.11
C ARG A 44 9.04 -3.64 2.22
N ASP A 45 9.92 -2.86 2.84
CA ASP A 45 9.55 -1.93 3.90
C ASP A 45 8.74 -0.74 3.36
N TYR A 46 9.14 -0.21 2.20
CA TYR A 46 8.40 0.82 1.47
C TYR A 46 6.97 0.35 1.14
N LEU A 47 6.81 -0.87 0.62
CA LEU A 47 5.50 -1.45 0.30
C LEU A 47 4.62 -1.74 1.51
N LYS A 48 5.21 -1.91 2.72
CA LYS A 48 4.45 -2.03 3.97
C LYS A 48 3.97 -0.68 4.50
N SER A 49 4.67 0.39 4.13
CA SER A 49 4.39 1.75 4.59
C SER A 49 3.34 2.45 3.72
N GLU A 50 3.07 1.95 2.52
CA GLU A 50 1.85 2.32 1.81
C GLU A 50 0.64 1.79 2.61
N PRO A 51 -0.37 2.62 2.90
CA PRO A 51 -1.62 2.09 3.41
C PRO A 51 -2.12 1.09 2.37
N GLN A 52 -2.12 -0.20 2.71
CA GLN A 52 -2.91 -1.21 2.02
C GLN A 52 -4.40 -0.92 2.28
N GLN A 53 -4.86 0.27 1.94
CA GLN A 53 -6.26 0.56 1.72
C GLN A 53 -6.50 0.33 0.24
N GLN A 54 -6.53 -0.94 -0.18
CA GLN A 54 -7.61 -1.30 -1.06
C GLN A 54 -8.82 -1.42 -0.13
N PRO A 55 -9.65 -0.37 0.04
CA PRO A 55 -10.88 -0.54 0.77
C PRO A 55 -11.62 -1.71 0.15
N ASP A 56 -12.10 -2.62 0.99
CA ASP A 56 -12.96 -3.69 0.53
C ASP A 56 -14.20 -3.03 -0.09
N LEU A 57 -14.26 -3.03 -1.43
CA LEU A 57 -15.30 -2.33 -2.17
C LEU A 57 -16.68 -2.87 -1.79
N THR A 58 -16.77 -4.16 -1.45
CA THR A 58 -18.01 -4.80 -1.00
C THR A 58 -18.49 -4.25 0.34
N GLN A 59 -17.59 -4.03 1.29
CA GLN A 59 -17.90 -3.39 2.56
C GLN A 59 -18.36 -1.94 2.34
N LEU A 60 -17.66 -1.20 1.47
CA LEU A 60 -17.99 0.19 1.15
C LEU A 60 -19.37 0.33 0.48
N TYR A 61 -19.74 -0.60 -0.41
CA TYR A 61 -21.09 -0.66 -0.99
C TYR A 61 -22.16 -0.95 0.07
N THR A 62 -21.88 -1.86 0.99
CA THR A 62 -22.80 -2.23 2.08
C THR A 62 -23.05 -1.03 3.00
N ASP A 63 -22.00 -0.33 3.39
CA ASP A 63 -22.11 0.88 4.22
C ASP A 63 -22.90 1.99 3.51
N LEU A 64 -22.73 2.16 2.20
CA LEU A 64 -23.48 3.13 1.39
C LEU A 64 -24.98 2.81 1.34
N GLU A 65 -25.36 1.54 1.17
CA GLU A 65 -26.77 1.12 1.20
C GLU A 65 -27.41 1.31 2.58
N HIS A 66 -26.67 1.03 3.64
CA HIS A 66 -27.13 1.27 5.01
C HIS A 66 -27.32 2.77 5.28
N LEU A 67 -26.37 3.61 4.83
CA LEU A 67 -26.46 5.04 4.99
C LEU A 67 -27.65 5.62 4.20
N LYS A 68 -27.85 5.17 2.96
CA LYS A 68 -28.97 5.59 2.11
C LYS A 68 -30.32 5.27 2.76
N ARG A 69 -30.46 4.09 3.38
CA ARG A 69 -31.66 3.72 4.15
C ARG A 69 -31.87 4.60 5.37
N LYS A 70 -30.82 4.89 6.13
CA LYS A 70 -30.90 5.79 7.29
C LYS A 70 -31.33 7.19 6.90
N VAL A 71 -30.74 7.74 5.83
CA VAL A 71 -31.09 9.06 5.32
C VAL A 71 -32.56 9.10 4.88
N ALA A 72 -33.04 8.09 4.16
CA ALA A 72 -34.44 8.03 3.75
C ALA A 72 -35.43 8.01 4.94
N VAL A 73 -35.09 7.31 6.03
CA VAL A 73 -35.90 7.32 7.26
C VAL A 73 -35.88 8.68 7.92
N LEU A 74 -34.71 9.31 8.03
CA LEU A 74 -34.57 10.66 8.59
C LEU A 74 -35.31 11.71 7.76
N GLU A 75 -35.26 11.63 6.43
CA GLU A 75 -36.01 12.50 5.53
C GLU A 75 -37.53 12.33 5.67
N ASP A 76 -38.02 11.09 5.82
CA ASP A 76 -39.44 10.80 6.09
C ASP A 76 -39.89 11.33 7.46
N GLU A 77 -39.05 11.20 8.49
CA GLU A 77 -39.34 11.76 9.82
C GLU A 77 -39.32 13.29 9.82
N VAL A 78 -38.39 13.92 9.11
CA VAL A 78 -38.31 15.38 8.98
C VAL A 78 -39.49 15.94 8.18
N THR A 79 -39.87 15.29 7.08
CA THR A 79 -41.04 15.72 6.29
C THR A 79 -42.36 15.53 7.05
N LYS A 80 -42.53 14.44 7.81
CA LYS A 80 -43.69 14.26 8.70
C LYS A 80 -43.74 15.28 9.84
N LYS A 81 -42.60 15.62 10.44
CA LYS A 81 -42.52 16.66 11.49
C LYS A 81 -42.71 18.08 10.96
N SER A 82 -42.42 18.33 9.69
CA SER A 82 -42.56 19.65 9.07
C SER A 82 -43.96 19.89 8.46
N ALA A 83 -44.77 18.83 8.33
CA ALA A 83 -46.14 18.89 7.80
C ALA A 83 -47.24 18.83 8.89
N ALA A 84 -46.85 18.72 10.17
CA ALA A 84 -47.71 18.76 11.36
C ALA A 84 -47.55 20.11 12.08
#